data_AF-A0AA43FAS1-F1
#
_entry.id   AF-A0AA43FAS1-F1
#
_cell.length_a   1.000
_cell.length_b   1.000
_cell.length_c   1.000
_cell.angle_alpha   90.00
_cell.angle_beta   90.00
_cell.angle_gamma   90.00
#
_symmetry.space_group_name_H-M   'P 1'
#
loop_
_entity.id
_entity.type
_entity.pdbx_description
1 polymer ?
#
loop_
_entity_poly.entity_id
_entity_poly.type
_entity_poly.pdbx_seq_one_letter_code
_entity_poly.pdbx_strand_id
1 'polypeptide(L)'
;MNHVGELASAYLDGETTPKEASRLVAHLADCDACQREMADLHAARSVVRSLPVLELPESIRVDLGLSPDVVPFRSRPAAWVGTAAAAVMIFVAVATAAAPDSVGLTLVEVSAQYEQQALVDGGVSPVVGLVRAGGGE
;
A
#
# COMPACT_ATOMS: atom_id res chain seq x y z
N MET A 1 -2.61 6.94 -30.03
CA MET A 1 -1.72 7.39 -28.93
C MET A 1 -2.27 6.75 -27.66
N ASN A 2 -1.61 5.71 -27.15
CA ASN A 2 -2.05 5.05 -25.93
C ASN A 2 -1.34 5.71 -24.76
N HIS A 3 -2.10 6.38 -23.90
CA HIS A 3 -1.61 7.00 -22.68
C HIS A 3 -1.15 5.93 -21.68
N VAL A 4 -0.15 6.22 -20.84
CA VAL A 4 0.49 5.22 -19.95
C VAL A 4 0.35 5.53 -18.45
N GLY A 5 -0.60 6.38 -18.06
CA GLY A 5 -0.76 6.84 -16.67
C GLY A 5 -0.81 5.70 -15.62
N GLU A 6 -1.60 4.65 -15.83
CA GLU A 6 -1.65 3.50 -14.92
C GLU A 6 -0.29 2.78 -14.82
N LEU A 7 0.38 2.61 -15.96
CA LEU A 7 1.69 1.96 -16.02
C LEU A 7 2.78 2.81 -15.34
N ALA A 8 2.67 4.14 -15.43
CA ALA A 8 3.57 5.08 -14.77
C ALA A 8 3.40 5.03 -13.24
N SER A 9 2.17 4.99 -12.73
CA SER A 9 1.91 4.79 -11.29
C SER A 9 2.48 3.47 -10.80
N ALA A 10 2.13 2.35 -11.47
CA ALA A 10 2.63 1.03 -11.12
C ALA A 10 4.17 0.99 -11.13
N TYR A 11 4.82 1.70 -12.05
CA TYR A 11 6.28 1.77 -12.11
C TYR A 11 6.86 2.50 -10.89
N LEU A 12 6.24 3.62 -10.47
CA LEU A 12 6.63 4.35 -9.27
C LEU A 12 6.41 3.53 -7.99
N ASP A 13 5.43 2.64 -7.96
CA ASP A 13 5.15 1.77 -6.83
C ASP A 13 6.00 0.49 -6.82
N GLY A 14 6.72 0.21 -7.91
CA GLY A 14 7.59 -0.97 -8.06
C GLY A 14 6.81 -2.23 -8.46
N GLU A 15 5.59 -2.08 -8.97
CA GLU A 15 4.67 -3.16 -9.31
C GLU A 15 4.75 -3.60 -10.78
N THR A 16 5.58 -2.94 -11.60
CA THR A 16 5.75 -3.30 -13.01
C THR A 16 6.71 -4.47 -13.22
N THR A 17 6.37 -5.32 -14.18
CA THR A 17 7.31 -6.30 -14.73
C THR A 17 8.41 -5.63 -15.55
N PRO A 18 9.57 -6.29 -15.78
CA PRO A 18 10.64 -5.73 -16.61
C PRO A 18 10.21 -5.38 -18.04
N LYS A 19 9.24 -6.11 -18.59
CA LYS A 19 8.68 -5.87 -19.93
C LYS A 19 7.79 -4.62 -19.96
N GLU A 20 7.05 -4.38 -18.90
CA GLU A 20 6.23 -3.17 -18.76
C GLU A 20 7.08 -1.93 -18.53
N ALA A 21 8.10 -2.05 -17.68
CA ALA A 21 9.07 -0.97 -17.46
C ALA A 21 9.79 -0.57 -18.76
N SER A 22 10.24 -1.52 -19.57
CA SER A 22 10.90 -1.20 -20.85
C SER A 22 9.94 -0.54 -21.85
N ARG A 23 8.68 -1.00 -21.90
CA ARG A 23 7.63 -0.36 -22.72
C ARG A 23 7.35 1.07 -22.28
N LEU A 24 7.29 1.32 -20.97
CA LEU A 24 7.09 2.65 -20.41
C LEU A 24 8.25 3.57 -20.79
N VAL A 25 9.49 3.14 -20.54
CA VAL A 25 10.70 3.93 -20.88
C VAL A 25 10.76 4.25 -22.38
N ALA A 26 10.45 3.27 -23.24
CA ALA A 26 10.39 3.50 -24.68
C ALA A 26 9.32 4.54 -25.06
N HIS A 27 8.15 4.51 -24.41
CA HIS A 27 7.10 5.50 -24.67
C HIS A 27 7.50 6.90 -24.17
N LEU A 28 8.13 6.98 -22.99
CA LEU A 28 8.58 8.25 -22.42
C LEU A 28 9.66 8.92 -23.28
N ALA A 29 10.43 8.17 -24.07
CA ALA A 29 11.43 8.75 -24.96
C ALA A 29 10.83 9.68 -26.04
N ASP A 30 9.58 9.42 -26.46
CA ASP A 30 8.96 10.07 -27.62
C ASP A 30 7.69 10.89 -27.27
N CYS A 31 7.28 10.94 -26.00
CA CYS A 31 6.00 11.52 -25.58
C CYS A 31 6.11 12.52 -24.42
N ASP A 32 6.21 13.81 -24.76
CA ASP A 32 6.30 14.93 -23.78
C ASP A 32 5.10 15.03 -22.84
N ALA A 33 3.91 14.59 -23.28
CA ALA A 33 2.72 14.59 -22.42
C ALA A 33 2.86 13.58 -21.28
N CYS A 34 3.31 12.35 -21.59
CA CYS A 34 3.52 11.31 -20.59
C CYS A 34 4.75 11.58 -19.72
N GLN A 35 5.77 12.27 -20.24
CA GLN A 35 6.89 12.76 -19.42
C GLN A 35 6.43 13.75 -18.34
N ARG A 36 5.55 14.69 -18.70
CA ARG A 36 4.99 15.66 -17.74
C ARG A 36 4.14 14.97 -16.68
N GLU A 37 3.25 14.07 -17.09
CA GLU A 37 2.46 13.28 -16.14
C GLU A 37 3.34 12.46 -15.18
N MET A 38 4.39 11.81 -15.69
CA MET A 38 5.36 11.08 -14.87
C MET A 38 6.05 11.99 -13.84
N ALA A 39 6.41 13.21 -14.24
CA ALA A 39 6.98 14.20 -13.34
C ALA A 39 5.99 14.64 -12.26
N ASP A 40 4.72 14.88 -12.63
CA ASP A 40 3.65 15.27 -11.70
C ASP A 40 3.37 14.16 -10.67
N LEU A 41 3.26 12.91 -11.10
CA LEU A 41 3.08 11.74 -10.23
C LEU A 41 4.27 11.56 -9.27
N HIS A 42 5.49 11.68 -9.79
CA HIS A 42 6.69 11.58 -8.97
C HIS A 42 6.76 12.71 -7.93
N ALA A 43 6.40 13.94 -8.31
CA ALA A 43 6.35 15.08 -7.40
C ALA A 43 5.33 14.85 -6.27
N ALA A 44 4.10 14.44 -6.59
CA ALA A 44 3.08 14.12 -5.59
C ALA A 44 3.55 13.03 -4.61
N ARG A 45 4.11 11.92 -5.13
CA ARG A 45 4.67 10.84 -4.32
C ARG A 45 5.81 11.30 -3.42
N SER A 46 6.66 12.21 -3.91
CA SER A 46 7.77 12.74 -3.11
C SER A 46 7.29 13.55 -1.91
N VAL A 47 6.23 14.35 -2.07
CA VAL A 47 5.62 15.13 -0.99
C VAL A 47 5.05 14.21 0.08
N VAL A 48 4.28 13.19 -0.31
CA VAL A 48 3.71 12.23 0.65
C VAL A 48 4.82 11.52 1.43
N ARG A 49 5.90 11.11 0.75
CA ARG A 49 7.04 10.45 1.40
C ARG A 49 7.90 11.39 2.26
N SER A 50 7.77 12.69 2.09
CA SER A 50 8.46 13.69 2.92
C SER A 50 7.75 13.94 4.26
N LEU A 51 6.53 13.41 4.43
CA LEU A 51 5.80 13.55 5.68
C LEU A 51 6.54 12.85 6.83
N PRO A 52 6.56 13.45 8.04
CA PRO A 52 7.17 12.83 9.19
C PRO A 52 6.44 11.53 9.54
N VAL A 53 7.20 10.50 9.88
CA VAL A 53 6.64 9.30 10.49
C VAL A 53 6.19 9.66 11.90
N LEU A 54 4.90 9.51 12.19
CA LEU A 54 4.35 9.73 13.51
C LEU A 54 4.58 8.49 14.37
N GLU A 55 5.31 8.67 15.46
CA GLU A 55 5.43 7.65 16.50
C GLU A 55 4.09 7.50 17.24
N LEU A 56 3.67 6.25 17.44
CA LEU A 56 2.42 5.97 18.13
C LEU A 56 2.59 6.26 19.63
N PRO A 57 1.71 7.06 20.26
CA PRO A 57 1.77 7.38 21.69
C PRO A 57 1.78 6.14 22.58
N GLU A 58 2.54 6.18 23.69
CA GLU A 58 2.69 5.05 24.61
C GLU A 58 1.37 4.52 25.16
N SER A 59 0.41 5.40 25.49
CA SER A 59 -0.89 4.98 26.00
C SER A 59 -1.64 4.09 25.01
N ILE A 60 -1.58 4.42 23.72
CA ILE A 60 -2.23 3.65 22.65
C ILE A 60 -1.49 2.32 22.42
N ARG A 61 -0.15 2.31 22.51
CA ARG A 61 0.64 1.07 22.38
C ARG A 61 0.26 0.04 23.45
N VAL A 62 0.09 0.49 24.69
CA VAL A 62 -0.27 -0.37 25.82
C VAL A 62 -1.69 -0.93 25.66
N ASP A 63 -2.66 -0.10 25.29
CA ASP A 63 -4.06 -0.52 25.10
C ASP A 63 -4.22 -1.54 23.96
N LEU A 64 -3.41 -1.42 22.90
CA LEU A 64 -3.41 -2.36 21.76
C LEU A 64 -2.61 -3.64 22.04
N GLY A 65 -2.02 -3.80 23.24
CA GLY A 65 -1.14 -4.93 23.54
C GLY A 65 0.13 -4.96 22.68
N LEU A 66 0.47 -3.86 22.02
CA LEU A 66 1.70 -3.68 21.22
C LEU A 66 2.89 -3.37 22.13
N SER A 67 2.95 -4.01 23.30
CA SER A 67 4.17 -4.01 24.10
C SER A 67 5.27 -4.61 23.24
N PRO A 68 6.48 -4.02 23.20
CA PRO A 68 7.62 -4.63 22.53
C PRO A 68 8.06 -5.84 23.36
N ASP A 69 7.27 -6.92 23.31
CA ASP A 69 7.72 -8.23 23.70
C ASP A 69 8.71 -8.65 22.62
N VAL A 70 9.97 -8.28 22.84
CA VAL A 70 11.11 -8.84 22.14
C VAL A 70 11.09 -10.33 22.43
N VAL A 71 10.38 -11.10 21.59
CA VAL A 71 10.37 -12.55 21.67
C VAL A 71 11.83 -13.01 21.49
N PRO A 72 12.48 -13.55 22.53
CA PRO A 72 13.85 -14.03 22.36
C PRO A 72 13.77 -15.18 21.35
N PHE A 73 14.51 -15.05 20.25
CA PHE A 73 14.64 -16.11 19.26
C PHE A 73 15.39 -17.28 19.90
N ARG A 74 14.66 -18.14 20.61
CA ARG A 74 15.21 -19.31 21.29
C ARG A 74 15.46 -20.37 20.23
N SER A 75 16.67 -20.38 19.68
CA SER A 75 17.15 -21.46 18.82
C SER A 75 17.06 -22.78 19.60
N ARG A 76 16.10 -23.63 19.24
CA ARG A 76 16.01 -24.99 19.81
C ARG A 76 17.15 -25.82 19.20
N PRO A 77 17.96 -26.53 20.02
CA PRO A 77 19.00 -27.41 19.48
C PRO A 77 18.35 -28.52 18.62
N ALA A 78 19.00 -28.85 17.50
CA ALA A 78 18.50 -29.69 16.40
C ALA A 78 18.25 -31.18 16.74
N ALA A 79 18.03 -31.53 18.00
CA ALA A 79 17.87 -32.91 18.47
C ALA A 79 16.48 -33.52 18.22
N TRP A 80 15.51 -32.76 17.66
CA TRP A 80 14.13 -33.20 17.41
C TRP A 80 13.74 -33.31 15.92
N VAL A 81 14.68 -33.14 14.98
CA VAL A 81 14.39 -33.15 13.54
C VAL A 81 13.93 -34.52 13.02
N GLY A 82 14.09 -35.60 13.79
CA GLY A 82 13.69 -36.95 13.40
C GLY A 82 12.18 -37.25 13.45
N THR A 83 11.37 -36.50 14.21
CA THR A 83 9.94 -36.82 14.41
C THR A 83 8.96 -35.84 13.76
N ALA A 84 9.44 -34.72 13.20
CA ALA A 84 8.58 -33.67 12.66
C ALA A 84 8.10 -33.89 11.21
N ALA A 85 8.76 -34.75 10.43
CA ALA A 85 8.43 -34.94 9.01
C ALA A 85 7.01 -35.48 8.77
N ALA A 86 6.50 -36.33 9.65
CA ALA A 86 5.15 -36.90 9.51
C ALA A 86 4.02 -35.91 9.84
N ALA A 87 4.22 -35.02 10.82
CA ALA A 87 3.19 -34.07 11.24
C ALA A 87 3.01 -32.91 10.25
N VAL A 88 4.10 -32.47 9.61
CA VAL A 88 4.06 -31.39 8.60
C VAL A 88 3.23 -31.81 7.38
N MET A 89 3.37 -33.08 6.93
CA MET A 89 2.57 -33.62 5.81
C MET A 89 1.06 -33.61 6.10
N ILE A 90 0.67 -33.91 7.35
CA ILE A 90 -0.74 -33.90 7.77
C ILE A 90 -1.26 -32.45 7.85
N PHE A 91 -0.47 -31.51 8.35
CA PHE A 91 -0.88 -30.11 8.48
C PHE A 91 -1.06 -29.42 7.11
N VAL A 92 -0.17 -29.67 6.16
CA VAL A 92 -0.28 -29.16 4.79
C VAL A 92 -1.53 -29.69 4.09
N ALA A 93 -1.85 -30.99 4.26
CA ALA A 93 -3.04 -31.59 3.66
C ALA A 93 -4.36 -31.00 4.20
N VAL A 94 -4.43 -30.71 5.52
CA VAL A 94 -5.60 -30.07 6.13
C VAL A 94 -5.74 -28.61 5.70
N ALA A 95 -4.63 -27.88 5.58
CA ALA A 95 -4.63 -26.48 5.16
C ALA A 95 -5.12 -26.28 3.71
N THR A 96 -4.81 -27.20 2.79
CA THR A 96 -5.31 -27.13 1.41
C THR A 96 -6.79 -27.47 1.26
N ALA A 97 -7.37 -28.21 2.21
CA ALA A 97 -8.79 -28.60 2.18
C ALA A 97 -9.73 -27.55 2.79
N ALA A 98 -9.18 -26.59 3.54
CA ALA A 98 -9.94 -25.59 4.29
C ALA A 98 -9.61 -24.16 3.86
N ALA A 99 -9.08 -23.97 2.64
CA ALA A 99 -8.80 -22.63 2.12
C ALA A 99 -10.08 -21.79 2.18
N PRO A 100 -10.15 -20.76 3.06
CA PRO A 100 -11.27 -19.85 3.05
C PRO A 100 -11.22 -19.04 1.77
N ASP A 101 -12.39 -18.83 1.18
CA ASP A 101 -12.58 -17.99 0.01
C ASP A 101 -11.88 -16.64 0.25
N SER A 102 -10.99 -16.26 -0.66
CA SER A 102 -10.31 -14.96 -0.62
C SER A 102 -11.33 -13.86 -0.40
N VAL A 103 -11.22 -13.13 0.71
CA VAL A 103 -12.04 -11.96 0.99
C VAL A 103 -11.69 -10.90 -0.06
N GLY A 104 -12.44 -10.90 -1.15
CA GLY A 104 -12.39 -9.85 -2.14
C GLY A 104 -13.01 -8.61 -1.53
N LEU A 105 -12.18 -7.66 -1.10
CA LEU A 105 -12.66 -6.34 -0.72
C LEU A 105 -13.19 -5.66 -1.99
N THR A 106 -14.51 -5.53 -2.08
CA THR A 106 -15.13 -4.80 -3.18
C THR A 106 -14.97 -3.30 -2.94
N LEU A 107 -14.79 -2.53 -4.01
CA LEU A 107 -14.66 -1.07 -3.95
C LEU A 107 -15.85 -0.39 -3.23
N VAL A 108 -17.02 -1.05 -3.28
CA VAL A 108 -18.24 -0.63 -2.59
C VAL A 108 -18.09 -0.70 -1.07
N GLU A 109 -17.47 -1.77 -0.56
CA GLU A 109 -17.19 -1.96 0.88
C GLU A 109 -16.30 -0.83 1.42
N VAL A 110 -15.25 -0.49 0.65
CA VAL A 110 -14.32 0.58 1.00
C VAL A 110 -15.04 1.94 0.99
N SER A 111 -15.89 2.20 -0.01
CA SER A 111 -16.63 3.48 -0.12
C SER A 111 -17.59 3.71 1.06
N ALA A 112 -18.30 2.67 1.51
CA ALA A 112 -19.23 2.76 2.64
C ALA A 112 -18.50 3.11 3.94
N GLN A 113 -17.27 2.64 4.10
CA GLN A 113 -16.45 2.90 5.28
C GLN A 113 -15.96 4.35 5.34
N TYR A 114 -15.64 4.96 4.19
CA TYR A 114 -15.31 6.39 4.11
C TYR A 114 -16.50 7.30 4.41
N GLU A 115 -17.70 6.95 3.95
CA GLU A 115 -18.92 7.73 4.24
C GLU A 115 -19.24 7.75 5.74
N GLN A 116 -19.03 6.62 6.42
CA GLN A 116 -19.20 6.51 7.87
C GLN A 116 -18.22 7.42 8.62
N GLN A 117 -16.98 7.53 8.14
CA GLN A 117 -15.93 8.30 8.81
C GLN A 117 -16.12 9.82 8.61
N ALA A 118 -16.61 10.25 7.45
CA ALA A 118 -16.95 11.64 7.18
C ALA A 118 -18.10 12.19 8.07
N LEU A 119 -19.01 11.31 8.51
CA LEU A 119 -20.07 11.65 9.46
C LEU A 119 -19.57 11.79 10.90
N VAL A 120 -18.54 11.03 11.29
CA VAL A 120 -17.89 11.12 12.61
C VAL A 120 -16.99 12.37 12.69
N ASP A 121 -16.32 12.72 11.58
CA ASP A 121 -15.45 13.89 11.48
C ASP A 121 -16.18 15.19 11.11
N GLY A 122 -17.48 15.29 11.41
CA GLY A 122 -18.29 16.51 11.26
C GLY A 122 -17.80 17.76 12.02
N GLY A 123 -16.56 17.76 12.53
CA GLY A 123 -15.84 18.91 13.08
C GLY A 123 -14.70 19.46 12.21
N VAL A 124 -14.32 18.85 11.08
CA VAL A 124 -13.22 19.37 10.25
C VAL A 124 -13.65 19.52 8.79
N SER A 125 -14.01 20.77 8.42
CA SER A 125 -14.32 21.15 7.02
C SER A 125 -13.14 20.88 6.08
N PRO A 126 -13.38 20.36 4.86
CA PRO A 126 -12.34 20.24 3.86
C PRO A 126 -12.06 21.61 3.24
N VAL A 127 -10.80 22.03 3.37
CA VAL A 127 -9.99 22.74 2.36
C VAL A 127 -10.80 23.56 1.35
N VAL A 128 -10.96 24.85 1.67
CA VAL A 128 -11.28 25.90 0.69
C VAL A 128 -10.13 25.97 -0.32
N GLY A 129 -10.40 25.53 -1.55
CA GLY A 129 -9.49 25.66 -2.68
C GLY A 129 -9.28 27.12 -3.08
N LEU A 130 -8.02 27.55 -3.03
CA LEU A 130 -7.50 28.76 -3.65
C LEU A 130 -7.70 28.70 -5.17
N VAL A 131 -8.68 29.43 -5.70
CA VAL A 131 -8.66 29.87 -7.10
C VAL A 131 -8.19 31.32 -7.13
N ARG A 132 -6.90 31.49 -7.44
CA ARG A 132 -6.31 32.76 -7.88
C ARG A 132 -6.52 32.84 -9.39
N ALA A 133 -7.52 33.59 -9.84
CA ALA A 133 -7.59 34.09 -11.20
C ALA A 133 -7.07 35.54 -11.20
N GLY A 134 -5.90 35.75 -11.80
CA GLY A 134 -5.40 37.05 -12.20
C GLY A 134 -5.46 37.20 -13.72
N GLY A 135 -5.70 38.43 -14.18
CA GLY A 135 -5.75 38.87 -15.59
C GLY A 135 -7.14 39.41 -15.93
N GLY A 136 -7.36 40.74 -15.93
CA GLY A 136 -7.12 41.65 -17.07
C GLY A 136 -8.45 41.77 -17.82
N GLU A 137 -9.09 42.93 -17.98
CA GLU A 137 -8.62 44.22 -18.52
C GLU A 137 -9.31 45.41 -17.83
#